data_AF-A0A969JFZ1-F1
#
_entry.id   AF-A0A969JFZ1-F1
#
_cell.length_a   1.000
_cell.length_b   1.000
_cell.length_c   1.000
_cell.angle_alpha   90.00
_cell.angle_beta   90.00
_cell.angle_gamma   90.00
#
_symmetry.space_group_name_H-M   'P 1'
#
loop_
_entity.id
_entity.type
_entity.pdbx_description
1 polymer ?
#
loop_
_entity_poly.entity_id
_entity_poly.type
_entity_poly.pdbx_seq_one_letter_code
_entity_poly.pdbx_strand_id
1 'polypeptide(L)'
;PFCTKAIKKYPNTLVNSVNGNTGSILNKQQKQRITNIRNAITLNQKFIFVGDLFAGDATMFQQAINEIEDAADYEVALSILKERYALKYDWDLNSMAAKDLFEIIERRFFIIFSQT
;
A
#
# COMPACT_ATOMS: atom_id res chain seq x y z
N PRO A 1 29.85 -16.20 26.34
CA PRO A 1 28.45 -16.36 25.85
C PRO A 1 27.73 -14.99 25.84
N PHE A 2 26.73 -14.82 24.97
CA PHE A 2 25.96 -13.58 24.72
C PHE A 2 26.52 -12.64 23.65
N CYS A 3 26.18 -12.95 22.40
CA CYS A 3 26.23 -12.04 21.27
C CYS A 3 25.28 -12.58 20.20
N THR A 4 24.08 -12.00 20.05
CA THR A 4 23.35 -12.07 18.78
C THR A 4 22.48 -10.83 18.53
N LYS A 5 22.98 -10.03 17.59
CA LYS A 5 22.31 -9.22 16.55
C LYS A 5 21.55 -7.94 16.93
N ALA A 6 22.04 -6.88 16.28
CA ALA A 6 21.59 -5.51 16.31
C ALA A 6 20.14 -5.34 15.86
N ILE A 7 19.39 -4.57 16.64
CA ILE A 7 18.13 -3.95 16.23
C ILE A 7 18.51 -2.83 15.26
N LYS A 8 18.15 -3.00 13.98
CA LYS A 8 18.29 -1.98 12.92
C LYS A 8 17.50 -0.74 13.37
N LYS A 9 18.22 0.29 13.82
CA LYS A 9 17.69 1.64 14.07
C LYS A 9 17.14 2.18 12.75
N TYR A 10 15.82 2.27 12.62
CA TYR A 10 15.22 3.22 11.68
C TYR A 10 15.39 4.62 12.29
N PRO A 11 16.02 5.60 11.60
CA PRO A 11 16.01 6.97 12.09
C PRO A 11 14.63 7.57 11.85
N ASN A 12 13.81 7.65 12.89
CA ASN A 12 12.63 8.50 12.91
C ASN A 12 13.09 9.96 13.03
N THR A 13 13.26 10.62 11.89
CA THR A 13 13.36 12.08 11.81
C THR A 13 12.60 12.56 10.60
N LEU A 14 11.34 12.93 10.81
CA LEU A 14 10.65 13.91 9.98
C LEU A 14 10.11 14.98 10.91
N VAL A 15 10.92 16.03 11.06
CA VAL A 15 10.48 17.31 11.62
C VAL A 15 9.50 17.91 10.62
N ASN A 16 8.23 18.01 10.99
CA ASN A 16 7.26 18.79 10.22
C ASN A 16 7.02 20.10 10.98
N SER A 17 7.80 21.13 10.66
CA SER A 17 7.43 22.51 10.96
C SER A 17 6.49 22.96 9.85
N VAL A 18 5.18 22.89 10.10
CA VAL A 18 4.18 23.54 9.26
C VAL A 18 3.48 24.61 10.07
N ASN A 19 3.72 25.85 9.66
CA ASN A 19 3.09 27.06 10.14
C ASN A 19 1.57 26.95 10.09
N GLY A 20 0.93 27.61 11.05
CA GLY A 20 -0.48 27.50 11.33
C GLY A 20 -1.41 27.85 10.17
N ASN A 21 -2.51 27.12 10.11
CA ASN A 21 -3.81 27.73 9.87
C ASN A 21 -4.88 26.90 10.56
N THR A 22 -5.49 27.49 11.58
CA THR A 22 -6.68 26.99 12.28
C THR A 22 -7.86 27.02 11.31
N GLY A 23 -8.11 25.89 10.65
CA GLY A 23 -9.24 25.72 9.74
C GLY A 23 -9.94 24.38 9.97
N SER A 24 -10.93 24.39 10.87
CA SER A 24 -12.13 23.57 10.81
C SER A 24 -11.97 22.04 10.72
N ILE A 25 -11.68 21.43 11.87
CA ILE A 25 -11.79 19.98 12.11
C ILE A 25 -13.27 19.61 12.30
N LEU A 26 -14.13 19.73 11.29
CA LEU A 26 -15.47 19.11 11.36
C LEU A 26 -16.16 18.92 10.00
N ASN A 27 -15.47 18.41 8.99
CA ASN A 27 -16.16 17.99 7.77
C ASN A 27 -15.83 16.55 7.41
N LYS A 28 -16.77 15.70 7.84
CA LYS A 28 -17.28 14.58 7.05
C LYS A 28 -16.24 13.50 6.77
N GLN A 29 -16.35 12.44 7.56
CA GLN A 29 -16.19 11.06 7.10
C GLN A 29 -17.21 10.77 5.98
N GLN A 30 -17.14 11.51 4.88
CA GLN A 30 -17.68 11.09 3.60
C GLN A 30 -16.85 9.87 3.22
N LYS A 31 -17.53 8.76 2.92
CA LYS A 31 -17.00 7.66 2.11
C LYS A 31 -16.17 8.26 0.97
N GLN A 32 -14.87 8.41 1.19
CA GLN A 32 -14.00 9.04 0.22
C GLN A 32 -13.96 8.08 -0.96
N ARG A 33 -14.22 8.57 -2.18
CA ARG A 33 -13.83 7.87 -3.40
C ARG A 33 -12.42 7.35 -3.16
N ILE A 34 -12.17 6.07 -3.41
CA ILE A 34 -10.79 5.56 -3.44
C ILE A 34 -10.16 6.14 -4.70
N THR A 35 -9.75 7.41 -4.64
CA THR A 35 -9.06 8.11 -5.73
C THR A 35 -7.63 7.61 -5.87
N ASN A 36 -7.05 7.10 -4.77
CA ASN A 36 -5.69 6.58 -4.70
C ASN A 36 -5.68 5.28 -3.88
N ILE A 37 -5.08 4.22 -4.41
CA ILE A 37 -4.92 2.93 -3.72
C ILE A 37 -4.20 3.14 -2.37
N ARG A 38 -3.26 4.09 -2.34
CA ARG A 38 -2.53 4.51 -1.14
C ARG A 38 -3.42 4.97 0.01
N ASN A 39 -4.53 5.62 -0.29
CA ASN A 39 -5.46 6.12 0.72
C ASN A 39 -6.40 5.02 1.24
N ALA A 40 -6.58 3.94 0.47
CA ALA A 40 -7.35 2.78 0.93
C ALA A 40 -6.56 1.89 1.90
N ILE A 41 -5.22 1.95 1.85
CA ILE A 41 -4.34 1.15 2.71
C ILE A 41 -4.05 1.92 4.00
N THR A 42 -4.50 1.37 5.13
CA THR A 42 -4.16 1.93 6.45
C THR A 42 -2.67 1.77 6.77
N LEU A 43 -2.13 2.62 7.65
CA LEU A 43 -0.72 2.54 8.05
C LEU A 43 -0.35 1.14 8.59
N ASN A 44 -1.26 0.50 9.32
CA ASN A 44 -1.08 -0.85 9.83
C ASN A 44 -0.97 -1.89 8.70
N GLN A 45 -1.88 -1.85 7.72
CA GLN A 45 -1.85 -2.76 6.57
C GLN A 45 -0.59 -2.57 5.73
N LYS A 46 -0.12 -1.33 5.57
CA LYS A 46 1.14 -1.06 4.87
C LYS A 46 2.32 -1.81 5.49
N PHE A 47 2.43 -1.84 6.82
CA PHE A 47 3.51 -2.58 7.48
C PHE A 47 3.41 -4.09 7.22
N ILE A 48 2.19 -4.64 7.24
CA ILE A 48 1.95 -6.06 6.95
C ILE A 48 2.35 -6.37 5.51
N PHE A 49 1.86 -5.61 4.52
CA PHE A 49 2.20 -5.85 3.11
C PHE A 49 3.69 -5.72 2.84
N VAL A 50 4.33 -4.68 3.37
CA VAL A 50 5.78 -4.49 3.19
C VAL A 50 6.56 -5.66 3.81
N GLY A 51 6.15 -6.15 4.97
CA GLY A 51 6.80 -7.27 5.66
C GLY A 51 6.59 -8.61 4.96
N ASP A 52 5.33 -9.00 4.76
CA ASP A 52 4.95 -10.33 4.24
C ASP A 52 5.21 -10.46 2.73
N LEU A 53 4.92 -9.41 1.96
CA LEU A 53 4.97 -9.48 0.49
C LEU A 53 6.28 -8.92 -0.06
N PHE A 54 6.84 -7.88 0.54
CA PHE A 54 8.04 -7.21 0.00
C PHE A 54 9.30 -7.46 0.82
N ALA A 55 9.30 -8.45 1.72
CA ALA A 55 10.44 -8.80 2.57
C ALA A 55 11.04 -7.61 3.37
N GLY A 56 10.24 -6.58 3.65
CA GLY A 56 10.65 -5.34 4.32
C GLY A 56 10.98 -4.16 3.40
N ASP A 57 10.91 -4.30 2.07
CA ASP A 57 11.25 -3.24 1.12
C ASP A 57 10.10 -2.27 0.88
N ALA A 58 10.00 -1.24 1.72
CA ALA A 58 8.97 -0.20 1.61
C ALA A 58 9.03 0.59 0.29
N THR A 59 10.22 0.76 -0.29
CA THR A 59 10.42 1.44 -1.58
C THR A 59 9.79 0.65 -2.73
N MET A 60 9.97 -0.67 -2.73
CA MET A 60 9.44 -1.56 -3.77
C MET A 60 7.93 -1.65 -3.69
N PHE A 61 7.37 -1.69 -2.47
CA PHE A 61 5.94 -1.56 -2.26
C PHE A 61 5.40 -0.24 -2.84
N GLN A 62 6.04 0.89 -2.54
CA GLN A 62 5.57 2.18 -3.05
C GLN A 62 5.63 2.26 -4.58
N GLN A 63 6.64 1.66 -5.19
CA GLN A 63 6.75 1.56 -6.64
C GLN A 63 5.66 0.65 -7.23
N ALA A 64 5.39 -0.51 -6.63
CA ALA A 64 4.33 -1.42 -7.05
C ALA A 64 2.97 -0.71 -7.05
N ILE A 65 2.64 0.00 -5.96
CA ILE A 65 1.38 0.75 -5.88
C ILE A 65 1.30 1.86 -6.93
N ASN A 66 2.40 2.54 -7.27
CA ASN A 66 2.41 3.54 -8.35
C ASN A 66 2.06 2.92 -9.69
N GLU A 67 2.67 1.78 -10.02
CA GLU A 67 2.47 1.11 -11.30
C GLU A 67 1.05 0.54 -11.43
N ILE A 68 0.49 0.00 -10.33
CA ILE A 68 -0.89 -0.48 -10.28
C ILE A 68 -1.87 0.69 -10.40
N GLU A 69 -1.54 1.85 -9.81
CA GLU A 69 -2.36 3.05 -9.91
C GLU A 69 -2.35 3.66 -11.32
N ASP A 70 -1.25 3.52 -12.05
CA ASP A 70 -1.13 3.95 -13.46
C ASP A 70 -1.75 2.93 -14.46
N ALA A 71 -2.01 1.70 -14.02
CA ALA A 71 -2.61 0.69 -14.88
C ALA A 71 -4.02 1.07 -15.33
N ALA A 72 -4.30 0.85 -16.62
CA ALA A 72 -5.57 1.16 -17.26
C ALA A 72 -6.72 0.30 -16.74
N ASP A 73 -6.48 -1.01 -16.58
CA ASP A 73 -7.49 -1.99 -16.22
C ASP A 73 -7.04 -2.88 -15.06
N TYR A 74 -8.02 -3.52 -14.41
CA TYR A 74 -7.77 -4.47 -13.34
C TYR A 74 -6.89 -5.64 -13.80
N GLU A 75 -7.12 -6.16 -15.02
CA GLU A 75 -6.33 -7.26 -15.57
C GLU A 75 -4.85 -6.86 -15.73
N VAL A 76 -4.58 -5.66 -16.24
CA VAL A 76 -3.22 -5.13 -16.40
C VAL A 76 -2.54 -4.95 -15.05
N ALA A 77 -3.24 -4.36 -14.08
CA ALA A 77 -2.77 -4.24 -12.71
C ALA A 77 -2.42 -5.60 -12.08
N LEU A 78 -3.26 -6.61 -12.30
CA LEU A 78 -3.08 -7.95 -11.78
C LEU A 78 -1.87 -8.65 -12.39
N SER A 79 -1.68 -8.53 -13.70
CA SER A 79 -0.50 -9.06 -14.40
C SER A 79 0.79 -8.43 -13.88
N ILE A 80 0.83 -7.09 -13.74
CA ILE A 80 2.00 -6.41 -13.17
C ILE A 80 2.31 -6.93 -11.76
N LEU A 81 1.28 -7.09 -10.92
CA LEU A 81 1.45 -7.54 -9.55
C LEU A 81 1.99 -8.97 -9.48
N LYS A 82 1.41 -9.89 -10.26
CA LYS A 82 1.79 -11.31 -10.25
C LYS A 82 3.14 -11.54 -10.92
N GLU A 83 3.30 -11.06 -12.14
CA GLU A 83 4.48 -11.36 -12.95
C GLU A 83 5.72 -10.63 -12.45
N ARG A 84 5.57 -9.39 -11.95
CA ARG A 84 6.72 -8.58 -11.57
C ARG A 84 7.06 -8.62 -10.09
N TYR A 85 6.06 -8.75 -9.22
CA TYR A 85 6.26 -8.73 -7.77
C TYR A 85 6.06 -10.11 -7.14
N ALA A 86 4.97 -10.80 -7.43
CA ALA A 86 4.70 -12.12 -6.83
C ALA A 86 5.76 -13.16 -7.20
N LEU A 87 6.20 -13.21 -8.46
CA LEU A 87 7.31 -14.09 -8.88
C LEU A 87 8.66 -13.65 -8.30
N LYS A 88 8.89 -12.34 -8.16
CA LYS A 88 10.17 -11.80 -7.67
C LYS A 88 10.40 -12.07 -6.18
N TYR A 89 9.34 -11.99 -5.39
CA TYR A 89 9.37 -12.13 -3.94
C TYR A 89 8.75 -13.45 -3.45
N ASP A 90 8.42 -14.37 -4.37
CA ASP A 90 7.82 -15.67 -4.08
C ASP A 90 6.56 -15.57 -3.20
N TRP A 91 5.61 -14.72 -3.60
CA TRP A 91 4.42 -14.47 -2.79
C TRP A 91 3.56 -15.73 -2.64
N ASP A 92 3.13 -15.98 -1.41
CA ASP A 92 2.02 -16.90 -1.19
C ASP A 92 0.69 -16.21 -1.51
N LEU A 93 0.13 -16.53 -2.67
CA LEU A 93 -1.19 -16.04 -3.11
C LEU A 93 -2.33 -16.51 -2.18
N ASN A 94 -2.10 -17.51 -1.33
CA ASN A 94 -3.07 -17.95 -0.34
C ASN A 94 -2.99 -17.14 0.97
N SER A 95 -1.92 -16.37 1.16
CA SER A 95 -1.73 -15.53 2.34
C SER A 95 -2.84 -14.48 2.46
N MET A 96 -3.18 -14.14 3.70
CA MET A 96 -4.17 -13.10 3.98
C MET A 96 -3.71 -11.74 3.46
N ALA A 97 -2.41 -11.44 3.59
CA ALA A 97 -1.81 -10.21 3.08
C ALA A 97 -1.97 -10.06 1.55
N ALA A 98 -1.73 -11.14 0.78
CA ALA A 98 -1.91 -11.11 -0.66
C ALA A 98 -3.39 -10.92 -1.04
N LYS A 99 -4.29 -11.70 -0.43
CA LYS A 99 -5.75 -11.60 -0.66
C LYS A 99 -6.30 -10.21 -0.38
N ASP A 100 -5.94 -9.63 0.77
CA ASP A 100 -6.34 -8.27 1.14
C ASP A 100 -5.84 -7.23 0.12
N LEU A 101 -4.60 -7.37 -0.36
CA LEU A 101 -4.06 -6.46 -1.36
C LEU A 101 -4.82 -6.56 -2.69
N PHE A 102 -5.15 -7.77 -3.15
CA PHE A 102 -5.97 -7.98 -4.35
C PHE A 102 -7.36 -7.37 -4.19
N GLU A 103 -8.02 -7.55 -3.04
CA GLU A 103 -9.35 -7.00 -2.78
C GLU A 103 -9.35 -5.46 -2.83
N ILE A 104 -8.31 -4.81 -2.30
CA ILE A 104 -8.18 -3.35 -2.35
C ILE A 104 -8.06 -2.86 -3.80
N ILE A 105 -7.29 -3.57 -4.62
CA ILE A 105 -7.11 -3.24 -6.05
C ILE A 105 -8.43 -3.45 -6.80
N GLU A 106 -9.10 -4.59 -6.58
CA GLU A 106 -10.39 -4.89 -7.19
C GLU A 106 -11.44 -3.82 -6.86
N ARG A 107 -11.55 -3.43 -5.58
CA ARG A 107 -12.47 -2.36 -5.14
C ARG A 107 -12.21 -1.03 -5.84
N ARG A 108 -10.96 -0.67 -6.12
CA ARG A 108 -10.63 0.55 -6.88
C ARG A 108 -11.21 0.48 -8.29
N PHE A 109 -10.84 -0.54 -9.06
CA PHE A 109 -11.25 -0.65 -10.45
C PHE A 109 -12.77 -0.82 -10.57
N PHE A 110 -13.38 -1.61 -9.68
CA PHE A 110 -14.83 -1.82 -9.65
C PHE A 110 -15.63 -0.52 -9.42
N ILE A 111 -15.16 0.37 -8.55
CA ILE A 111 -15.83 1.66 -8.29
C ILE A 111 -15.72 2.61 -9.50
N ILE A 112 -14.62 2.57 -10.26
CA ILE A 112 -14.43 3.42 -11.45
C ILE A 112 -15.42 3.05 -12.56
N PHE A 113 -15.69 1.75 -12.77
CA PHE A 113 -16.65 1.30 -13.80
C PHE A 113 -18.11 1.64 -13.49
N SER A 114 -18.48 1.86 -12.22
CA SER A 114 -19.86 2.12 -11.80
C SER A 114 -20.31 3.59 -11.92
N GLN A 115 -19.47 4.48 -12.46
CA GLN A 115 -19.71 5.94 -12.55
C GLN A 115 -19.78 6.50 -13.98
N THR A 116 -19.88 5.62 -14.99
CA THR A 116 -20.05 6.02 -16.40
C THR A 116 -21.48 5.78 -16.87
#